data_AF-A0A9P8F0G8-F1
#
_entry.id   AF-A0A9P8F0G8-F1
#
_cell.length_a   1.000
_cell.length_b   1.000
_cell.length_c   1.000
_cell.angle_alpha   90.00
_cell.angle_beta   90.00
_cell.angle_gamma   90.00
#
_symmetry.space_group_name_H-M   'P 1'
#
loop_
_entity.id
_entity.type
_entity.pdbx_description
1 polymer ?
#
loop_
_entity_poly.entity_id
_entity_poly.type
_entity_poly.pdbx_seq_one_letter_code
_entity_poly.pdbx_strand_id
1 'polypeptide(L)'
;DFIVFFRRGQLREVKWAGNPYEKFVKEGTEGYLEPRKSFKTWSETVVGKCRDWTEEEIETAAVLCLVYGKFIEVWRQKEAALKNSQLTRLLLANSAHEVRTPLNAIINYLEIALEGSLDDDTRENLSKSHSASKSLIYVINDLLDLTKTEEGGSLTKEEPFNLSATLKDATDQFAGDARRKKLSYDVIEHPGLPATVIGDQRKVRQAISNVTANAIQNTKTGGISIEMYVLSREEHHVEVEITITDTGCGLNSKKLDSLFRELEQVQSEVHDMLDEEPA
;
A
#
# COMPACT_ATOMS: atom_id res chain seq x y z
N ASP A 1 12.78 22.85 15.02
CA ASP A 1 13.02 23.13 13.58
C ASP A 1 13.33 24.60 13.41
N PHE A 2 14.37 24.93 12.64
CA PHE A 2 14.80 26.31 12.42
C PHE A 2 15.04 26.54 10.92
N ILE A 3 14.65 27.71 10.43
CA ILE A 3 14.90 28.14 9.05
C ILE A 3 15.99 29.20 9.09
N VAL A 4 17.04 29.03 8.29
CA VAL A 4 18.18 29.95 8.20
C VAL A 4 18.16 30.65 6.86
N PHE A 5 18.14 31.97 6.87
CA PHE A 5 18.24 32.78 5.66
C PHE A 5 19.68 33.23 5.44
N PHE A 6 20.20 33.00 4.24
CA PHE A 6 21.54 33.41 3.83
C PHE A 6 21.47 34.59 2.86
N ARG A 7 22.41 35.53 2.96
CA ARG A 7 22.56 36.65 2.03
C ARG A 7 23.98 36.70 1.48
N ARG A 8 24.11 37.13 0.23
CA ARG A 8 25.42 37.26 -0.42
C ARG A 8 26.25 38.37 0.23
N GLY A 9 27.51 38.08 0.55
CA GLY A 9 28.46 39.07 1.05
C GLY A 9 28.79 40.13 -0.02
N GLN A 10 29.16 41.33 0.42
CA GLN A 10 29.58 42.42 -0.45
C GLN A 10 31.03 42.82 -0.18
N LEU A 11 31.75 43.10 -1.27
CA LEU A 11 33.06 43.74 -1.22
C LEU A 11 32.83 45.22 -0.95
N ARG A 12 33.40 45.75 0.12
CA ARG A 12 33.32 47.17 0.44
C ARG A 12 34.72 47.78 0.44
N GLU A 13 34.91 48.79 -0.40
CA GLU A 13 36.12 49.60 -0.38
C GLU A 13 36.02 50.62 0.76
N VAL A 14 36.92 50.53 1.73
CA VAL A 14 37.02 51.46 2.86
C VAL A 14 38.19 52.40 2.58
N LYS A 15 37.92 53.70 2.60
CA LYS A 15 38.94 54.74 2.42
C LYS A 15 39.43 55.25 3.77
N TRP A 16 40.73 55.19 3.96
CA TRP A 16 41.46 55.64 5.13
C TRP A 16 42.28 56.89 4.79
N ALA A 17 42.54 57.74 5.77
CA ALA A 17 43.46 58.87 5.62
C ALA A 17 44.90 58.37 5.86
N GLY A 18 45.62 58.08 4.78
CA GLY A 18 46.94 57.46 4.78
C GLY A 18 46.90 55.93 4.88
N ASN A 19 47.99 55.27 4.51
CA ASN A 19 48.13 53.81 4.63
C ASN A 19 48.28 53.42 6.11
N PRO A 20 47.32 52.68 6.71
CA PRO A 20 47.36 52.31 8.13
C PRO A 20 48.49 51.32 8.48
N TYR A 21 49.14 50.72 7.48
CA TYR A 21 50.24 49.76 7.65
C TYR A 21 51.63 50.39 7.47
N GLU A 22 51.72 51.64 7.02
CA GLU A 22 52.99 52.34 6.86
C GLU A 22 53.42 52.97 8.19
N LYS A 23 54.42 52.36 8.86
CA LYS A 23 55.01 52.88 10.10
C LYS A 23 56.35 53.55 9.78
N PHE A 24 56.46 54.85 10.03
CA PHE A 24 57.72 55.58 9.92
C PHE A 24 58.33 55.69 11.32
N VAL A 25 59.55 55.20 11.50
CA VAL A 25 60.32 55.33 12.74
C VAL A 25 61.55 56.17 12.42
N LYS A 26 61.73 57.29 13.11
CA LYS A 26 62.93 58.12 12.99
C LYS A 26 63.95 57.62 14.02
N GLU A 27 65.23 57.59 13.67
CA GLU A 27 66.29 57.16 14.60
C GLU A 27 66.25 58.04 15.86
N GLY A 28 66.07 57.41 17.03
CA GLY A 28 65.98 58.07 18.33
C GLY A 28 64.58 58.43 18.83
N THR A 29 63.50 58.12 18.08
CA THR A 29 62.10 58.33 18.52
C THR A 29 61.31 57.03 18.73
N GLU A 30 62.02 55.95 19.04
CA GLU A 30 61.41 54.67 19.44
C GLU A 30 60.54 54.88 20.70
N GLY A 31 59.21 54.85 20.52
CA GLY A 31 58.24 54.93 21.60
C GLY A 31 57.38 56.19 21.64
N TYR A 32 57.63 57.20 20.80
CA TYR A 32 56.78 58.39 20.69
C TYR A 32 55.80 58.27 19.52
N LEU A 33 54.51 58.58 19.75
CA LEU A 33 53.51 58.73 18.68
C LEU A 33 53.80 60.02 17.89
N GLU A 34 54.36 59.89 16.69
CA GLU A 34 54.58 61.03 15.80
C GLU A 34 53.35 61.30 14.90
N PRO A 35 53.02 62.57 14.59
CA PRO A 35 51.98 62.90 13.61
C PRO A 35 52.32 62.35 12.22
N ARG A 36 51.31 61.80 11.52
CA ARG A 36 51.48 61.22 10.17
C ARG A 36 51.92 62.29 9.16
N LYS A 37 52.85 61.94 8.25
CA LYS A 37 53.37 62.86 7.21
C LYS A 37 52.47 63.02 5.97
N SER A 38 51.52 62.10 5.74
CA SER A 38 50.68 62.11 4.54
C SER A 38 49.21 61.87 4.88
N PHE A 39 48.36 62.73 4.33
CA PHE A 39 46.89 62.60 4.35
C PHE A 39 46.34 62.05 3.03
N LYS A 40 47.20 61.51 2.15
CA LYS A 40 46.74 60.90 0.89
C LYS A 40 45.79 59.74 1.22
N THR A 41 44.64 59.73 0.55
CA THR A 41 43.62 58.69 0.75
C THR A 41 44.18 57.33 0.33
N TRP A 42 44.08 56.35 1.22
CA TRP A 42 44.41 54.95 0.98
C TRP A 42 43.13 54.13 1.01
N SER A 43 42.97 53.13 0.13
CA SER A 43 41.76 52.32 0.09
C SER A 43 42.04 50.82 0.23
N GLU A 44 41.16 50.14 0.95
CA GLU A 44 41.20 48.69 1.16
C GLU A 44 39.87 48.06 0.83
N THR A 45 39.88 46.89 0.18
CA THR A 45 38.66 46.11 -0.03
C THR A 45 38.47 45.13 1.12
N VAL A 46 37.45 45.35 1.94
CA VAL A 46 37.09 44.46 3.06
C VAL A 46 36.07 43.42 2.57
N VAL A 47 36.32 42.15 2.89
CA VAL A 47 35.47 40.99 2.57
C VAL A 47 34.76 40.50 3.84
N GLY A 48 33.53 40.00 3.74
CA GLY A 48 32.84 39.33 4.84
C GLY A 48 31.74 40.15 5.54
N LYS A 49 31.37 41.32 5.02
CA LYS A 49 30.16 42.05 5.45
C LYS A 49 29.04 41.88 4.43
N CYS A 50 27.79 41.77 4.90
CA CYS A 50 26.60 41.81 4.05
C CYS A 50 25.90 43.16 4.21
N ARG A 51 24.94 43.45 3.32
CA ARG A 51 24.04 44.58 3.53
C ARG A 51 23.15 44.30 4.73
N ASP A 52 22.81 45.35 5.46
CA ASP A 52 21.80 45.28 6.51
C ASP A 52 20.47 44.81 5.93
N TRP A 53 19.78 43.97 6.67
CA TRP A 53 18.45 43.51 6.32
C TRP A 53 17.47 44.67 6.46
N THR A 54 16.65 44.88 5.44
CA THR A 54 15.55 45.84 5.51
C THR A 54 14.42 45.28 6.38
N GLU A 55 13.58 46.17 6.92
CA GLU A 55 12.41 45.77 7.73
C GLU A 55 11.45 44.88 6.92
N GLU A 56 11.20 45.21 5.66
CA GLU A 56 10.40 44.40 4.72
C GLU A 56 10.98 42.99 4.48
N GLU A 57 12.31 42.86 4.36
CA GLU A 57 12.97 41.56 4.20
C GLU A 57 12.84 40.70 5.47
N ILE A 58 12.91 41.33 6.65
CA ILE A 58 12.73 40.65 7.95
C ILE A 58 11.27 40.19 8.11
N GLU A 59 10.31 41.04 7.77
CA GLU A 59 8.88 40.68 7.79
C GLU A 59 8.58 39.54 6.83
N THR A 60 9.13 39.59 5.61
CA THR A 60 8.99 38.51 4.62
C THR A 60 9.57 37.20 5.15
N ALA A 61 10.75 37.24 5.77
CA ALA A 61 11.37 36.07 6.38
C ALA A 61 10.49 35.48 7.51
N ALA A 62 9.86 36.34 8.32
CA ALA A 62 8.93 35.89 9.37
C ALA A 62 7.69 35.21 8.79
N VAL A 63 7.10 35.76 7.73
CA VAL A 63 5.96 35.14 7.03
C VAL A 63 6.36 33.79 6.42
N LEU A 64 7.53 33.71 5.76
CA LEU A 64 8.03 32.46 5.20
C LEU A 64 8.26 31.40 6.29
N CYS A 65 8.85 31.78 7.42
CA CYS A 65 9.01 30.88 8.56
C CYS A 65 7.67 30.29 9.04
N LEU A 66 6.64 31.13 9.12
CA LEU A 66 5.31 30.72 9.55
C LEU A 66 4.66 29.76 8.55
N VAL A 67 4.74 30.08 7.26
CA VAL A 67 4.17 29.26 6.18
C VAL A 67 4.86 27.90 6.11
N TYR A 68 6.18 27.88 6.01
CA TYR A 68 6.93 26.61 5.94
C TYR A 68 6.86 25.80 7.23
N GLY A 69 6.86 26.47 8.39
CA GLY A 69 6.60 25.82 9.67
C GLY A 69 5.26 25.10 9.69
N LYS A 70 4.20 25.74 9.15
CA LYS A 70 2.89 25.11 9.07
C LYS A 70 2.85 23.96 8.07
N PHE A 71 3.52 24.08 6.93
CA PHE A 71 3.64 22.99 5.96
C PHE A 71 4.36 21.77 6.56
N ILE A 72 5.47 21.97 7.27
CA ILE A 72 6.21 20.88 7.93
C ILE A 72 5.34 20.20 8.99
N GLU A 73 4.58 20.98 9.78
CA GLU A 73 3.65 20.44 10.78
C GLU A 73 2.55 19.58 10.13
N VAL A 74 1.90 20.09 9.08
CA VAL A 74 0.86 19.37 8.33
C VAL A 74 1.43 18.11 7.67
N TRP A 75 2.64 18.21 7.10
CA TRP A 75 3.31 17.07 6.47
C TRP A 75 3.63 15.97 7.48
N ARG A 76 4.14 16.34 8.67
CA ARG A 76 4.34 15.38 9.77
C ARG A 76 3.05 14.77 10.28
N GLN A 77 1.97 15.54 10.37
CA GLN A 77 0.65 14.99 10.74
C GLN A 77 0.17 13.98 9.70
N LYS A 78 0.38 14.25 8.41
CA LYS A 78 0.09 13.32 7.32
C LYS A 78 0.97 12.06 7.42
N GLU A 79 2.27 12.20 7.67
CA GLU A 79 3.20 11.08 7.85
C GLU A 79 2.85 10.21 9.08
N ALA A 80 2.45 10.84 10.19
CA ALA A 80 1.97 10.14 11.38
C ALA A 80 0.63 9.42 11.13
N ALA A 81 -0.27 10.02 10.33
CA ALA A 81 -1.50 9.38 9.88
C ALA A 81 -1.20 8.20 8.93
N LEU A 82 -0.15 8.28 8.10
CA LEU A 82 0.31 7.18 7.25
C LEU A 82 0.94 6.05 8.07
N LYS A 83 1.73 6.35 9.11
CA LYS A 83 2.23 5.35 10.09
C LYS A 83 1.13 4.69 10.91
N ASN A 84 -0.07 5.28 10.94
CA ASN A 84 -1.26 4.68 11.54
C ASN A 84 -1.69 3.40 10.78
N SER A 85 -1.24 3.19 9.54
CA SER A 85 -1.45 1.93 8.80
C SER A 85 -0.86 0.73 9.54
N GLN A 86 0.41 0.74 9.96
CA GLN A 86 1.05 -0.37 10.68
C GLN A 86 0.38 -0.70 12.03
N LEU A 87 -0.07 0.32 12.75
CA LEU A 87 -0.75 0.14 14.04
C LEU A 87 -2.17 -0.39 13.82
N THR A 88 -2.88 0.13 12.81
CA THR A 88 -4.15 -0.43 12.33
C THR A 88 -3.97 -1.88 11.85
N ARG A 89 -2.83 -2.19 11.21
CA ARG A 89 -2.46 -3.52 10.72
C ARG A 89 -2.26 -4.53 11.84
N LEU A 90 -1.48 -4.17 12.85
CA LEU A 90 -1.28 -4.98 14.06
C LEU A 90 -2.59 -5.17 14.83
N LEU A 91 -3.44 -4.14 14.88
CA LEU A 91 -4.77 -4.23 15.48
C LEU A 91 -5.69 -5.17 14.68
N LEU A 92 -5.75 -5.03 13.35
CA LEU A 92 -6.51 -5.93 12.46
C LEU A 92 -5.99 -7.37 12.56
N ALA A 93 -4.68 -7.57 12.62
CA ALA A 93 -4.06 -8.88 12.75
C ALA A 93 -4.42 -9.57 14.08
N ASN A 94 -4.31 -8.84 15.18
CA ASN A 94 -4.66 -9.35 16.50
C ASN A 94 -6.17 -9.58 16.65
N SER A 95 -7.00 -8.61 16.21
CA SER A 95 -8.46 -8.74 16.24
C SER A 95 -8.96 -9.89 15.37
N ALA A 96 -8.34 -10.17 14.23
CA ALA A 96 -8.73 -11.31 13.40
C ALA A 96 -8.51 -12.65 14.11
N HIS A 97 -7.43 -12.81 14.89
CA HIS A 97 -7.20 -14.01 15.70
C HIS A 97 -8.23 -14.14 16.84
N GLU A 98 -8.56 -13.01 17.48
CA GLU A 98 -9.58 -12.94 18.53
C GLU A 98 -11.00 -13.17 18.02
N VAL A 99 -11.29 -12.87 16.74
CA VAL A 99 -12.59 -13.15 16.10
C VAL A 99 -12.65 -14.56 15.52
N ARG A 100 -11.52 -15.11 15.03
CA ARG A 100 -11.46 -16.48 14.48
C ARG A 100 -11.83 -17.53 15.52
N THR A 101 -11.42 -17.33 16.76
CA THR A 101 -11.67 -18.27 17.88
C THR A 101 -13.17 -18.44 18.20
N PRO A 102 -13.95 -17.38 18.48
CA PRO A 102 -15.39 -17.50 18.68
C PRO A 102 -16.13 -17.90 17.40
N LEU A 103 -15.66 -17.51 16.20
CA LEU A 103 -16.33 -17.89 14.96
C LEU A 103 -16.19 -19.39 14.65
N ASN A 104 -15.02 -19.97 14.89
CA ASN A 104 -14.81 -21.42 14.80
C ASN A 104 -15.68 -22.18 15.81
N ALA A 105 -15.89 -21.64 17.01
CA ALA A 105 -16.80 -22.23 17.98
C ALA A 105 -18.26 -22.19 17.48
N ILE A 106 -18.71 -21.06 16.90
CA ILE A 106 -20.04 -20.94 16.30
C ILE A 106 -20.22 -21.95 15.16
N ILE A 107 -19.25 -22.09 14.26
CA ILE A 107 -19.29 -23.08 13.18
C ILE A 107 -19.42 -24.49 13.74
N ASN A 108 -18.59 -24.86 14.72
CA ASN A 108 -18.62 -26.20 15.33
C ASN A 108 -19.97 -26.48 16.00
N TYR A 109 -20.55 -25.50 16.70
CA TYR A 109 -21.89 -25.65 17.30
C TYR A 109 -23.00 -25.75 16.25
N LEU A 110 -22.87 -25.03 15.13
CA LEU A 110 -23.81 -25.14 14.01
C LEU A 110 -23.69 -26.51 13.31
N GLU A 111 -22.46 -27.03 13.14
CA GLU A 111 -22.22 -28.38 12.59
C GLU A 111 -22.84 -29.45 13.50
N ILE A 112 -22.60 -29.39 14.82
CA ILE A 112 -23.21 -30.31 15.81
C ILE A 112 -24.75 -30.18 15.81
N ALA A 113 -25.29 -28.97 15.73
CA ALA A 113 -26.74 -28.77 15.70
C ALA A 113 -27.37 -29.35 14.43
N LEU A 114 -26.69 -29.25 13.28
CA LEU A 114 -27.15 -29.77 12.00
C LEU A 114 -27.14 -31.31 11.92
N GLU A 115 -26.33 -31.99 12.74
CA GLU A 115 -26.33 -33.46 12.90
C GLU A 115 -27.56 -34.00 13.64
N GLY A 116 -28.27 -33.15 14.39
CA GLY A 116 -29.47 -33.52 15.13
C GLY A 116 -30.73 -33.72 14.26
N SER A 117 -31.76 -34.30 14.86
CA SER A 117 -33.11 -34.31 14.27
C SER A 117 -33.73 -32.91 14.39
N LEU A 118 -33.96 -32.26 13.25
CA LEU A 118 -34.49 -30.90 13.15
C LEU A 118 -35.64 -30.89 12.15
N ASP A 119 -36.62 -30.00 12.35
CA ASP A 119 -37.60 -29.67 11.32
C ASP A 119 -36.94 -28.93 10.14
N ASP A 120 -37.59 -28.98 8.98
CA ASP A 120 -37.03 -28.49 7.72
C ASP A 120 -36.73 -26.98 7.75
N ASP A 121 -37.57 -26.17 8.39
CA ASP A 121 -37.40 -24.72 8.50
C ASP A 121 -36.20 -24.37 9.40
N THR A 122 -36.04 -25.05 10.53
CA THR A 122 -34.89 -24.88 11.42
C THR A 122 -33.60 -25.33 10.74
N ARG A 123 -33.62 -26.46 10.02
CA ARG A 123 -32.46 -26.95 9.25
C ARG A 123 -32.03 -25.96 8.17
N GLU A 124 -32.98 -25.36 7.44
CA GLU A 124 -32.67 -24.35 6.43
C GLU A 124 -32.04 -23.10 7.05
N ASN A 125 -32.58 -22.59 8.16
CA ASN A 125 -32.06 -21.42 8.86
C ASN A 125 -30.67 -21.64 9.47
N LEU A 126 -30.42 -22.83 10.02
CA LEU A 126 -29.10 -23.21 10.54
C LEU A 126 -28.09 -23.39 9.41
N SER A 127 -28.49 -23.97 8.27
CA SER A 127 -27.64 -24.11 7.09
C SER A 127 -27.23 -22.74 6.51
N LYS A 128 -28.16 -21.78 6.45
CA LYS A 128 -27.86 -20.39 6.06
C LYS A 128 -26.90 -19.70 7.04
N SER A 129 -27.15 -19.85 8.35
CA SER A 129 -26.26 -19.30 9.39
C SER A 129 -24.85 -19.89 9.29
N HIS A 130 -24.74 -21.20 9.07
CA HIS A 130 -23.47 -21.90 8.91
C HIS A 130 -22.70 -21.42 7.66
N SER A 131 -23.38 -21.25 6.53
CA SER A 131 -22.80 -20.70 5.31
C SER A 131 -22.31 -19.25 5.49
N ALA A 132 -23.09 -18.42 6.20
CA ALA A 132 -22.70 -17.04 6.52
C ALA A 132 -21.48 -16.98 7.45
N SER A 133 -21.41 -17.85 8.48
CA SER A 133 -20.25 -17.93 9.38
C SER A 133 -18.98 -18.40 8.66
N LYS A 134 -19.08 -19.37 7.74
CA LYS A 134 -17.94 -19.78 6.90
C LYS A 134 -17.48 -18.63 5.99
N SER A 135 -18.41 -17.93 5.35
CA SER A 135 -18.12 -16.77 4.51
C SER A 135 -17.39 -15.65 5.26
N LEU A 136 -17.79 -15.38 6.52
CA LEU A 136 -17.15 -14.35 7.34
C LEU A 136 -15.69 -14.69 7.69
N ILE A 137 -15.35 -15.96 7.88
CA ILE A 137 -13.96 -16.40 8.06
C ILE A 137 -13.12 -16.11 6.81
N TYR A 138 -13.68 -16.29 5.61
CA TYR A 138 -12.98 -15.96 4.37
C TYR A 138 -12.71 -14.46 4.26
N VAL A 139 -13.70 -13.62 4.54
CA VAL A 139 -13.53 -12.16 4.54
C VAL A 139 -12.47 -11.71 5.55
N ILE A 140 -12.44 -12.31 6.75
CA ILE A 140 -11.42 -12.00 7.76
C ILE A 140 -10.02 -12.44 7.30
N ASN A 141 -9.92 -13.61 6.64
CA ASN A 141 -8.65 -14.09 6.10
C ASN A 141 -8.14 -13.24 4.94
N ASP A 142 -9.04 -12.76 4.08
CA ASP A 142 -8.68 -11.87 2.96
C ASP A 142 -8.20 -10.51 3.45
N LEU A 143 -8.87 -9.97 4.47
CA LEU A 143 -8.44 -8.74 5.14
C LEU A 143 -7.04 -8.90 5.77
N LEU A 144 -6.74 -10.09 6.33
CA LEU A 144 -5.42 -10.41 6.86
C LEU A 144 -4.35 -10.56 5.77
N ASP A 145 -4.66 -11.17 4.64
CA ASP A 145 -3.67 -11.36 3.57
C ASP A 145 -3.29 -10.03 2.90
N LEU A 146 -4.22 -9.06 2.84
CA LEU A 146 -3.91 -7.67 2.49
C LEU A 146 -2.91 -7.04 3.46
N THR A 147 -3.04 -7.30 4.77
CA THR A 147 -2.09 -6.79 5.79
C THR A 147 -0.70 -7.43 5.73
N LYS A 148 -0.56 -8.64 5.19
CA LYS A 148 0.75 -9.32 5.04
C LYS A 148 1.50 -8.92 3.77
N THR A 149 0.78 -8.45 2.77
CA THR A 149 1.32 -8.08 1.45
C THR A 149 2.29 -6.89 1.52
N GLU A 150 2.19 -6.06 2.55
CA GLU A 150 3.07 -4.91 2.82
C GLU A 150 4.44 -5.25 3.46
N GLU A 151 4.74 -6.51 3.83
CA GLU A 151 6.01 -6.90 4.49
C GLU A 151 7.10 -7.43 3.54
N GLY A 152 6.86 -7.48 2.22
CA GLY A 152 7.88 -7.87 1.23
C GLY A 152 8.27 -9.36 1.22
N GLY A 153 7.60 -10.22 1.99
CA GLY A 153 7.79 -11.67 1.91
C GLY A 153 7.14 -12.26 0.66
N SER A 154 7.77 -13.28 0.03
CA SER A 154 7.12 -14.02 -1.07
C SER A 154 5.78 -14.59 -0.61
N LEU A 155 4.70 -14.04 -1.15
CA LEU A 155 3.31 -14.30 -0.75
C LEU A 155 2.76 -15.62 -1.27
N THR A 156 3.53 -16.34 -2.09
CA THR A 156 3.07 -17.52 -2.80
C THR A 156 3.91 -18.68 -2.32
N LYS A 157 3.26 -19.66 -1.69
CA LYS A 157 3.93 -20.92 -1.39
C LYS A 157 4.12 -21.69 -2.67
N GLU A 158 5.34 -22.10 -2.96
CA GLU A 158 5.63 -23.01 -4.08
C GLU A 158 5.63 -24.44 -3.56
N GLU A 159 4.46 -25.08 -3.60
CA GLU A 159 4.29 -26.48 -3.20
C GLU A 159 3.74 -27.28 -4.39
N PRO A 160 4.15 -28.54 -4.59
CA PRO A 160 3.55 -29.38 -5.62
C PRO A 160 2.11 -29.70 -5.22
N PHE A 161 1.15 -29.43 -6.11
CA PHE A 161 -0.26 -29.74 -5.88
C PHE A 161 -0.95 -30.27 -7.12
N ASN A 162 -2.06 -31.00 -6.91
CA ASN A 162 -2.87 -31.56 -7.98
C ASN A 162 -3.92 -30.54 -8.44
N LEU A 163 -3.82 -30.12 -9.70
CA LEU A 163 -4.66 -29.06 -10.24
C LEU A 163 -6.13 -29.48 -10.39
N SER A 164 -6.38 -30.68 -10.93
CA SER A 164 -7.71 -31.26 -11.07
C SER A 164 -8.44 -31.44 -9.73
N ALA A 165 -7.73 -31.95 -8.73
CA ALA A 165 -8.28 -32.08 -7.37
C ALA A 165 -8.62 -30.70 -6.78
N THR A 166 -7.79 -29.70 -7.04
CA THR A 166 -8.00 -28.33 -6.54
C THR A 166 -9.20 -27.66 -7.21
N LEU A 167 -9.37 -27.84 -8.52
CA LEU A 167 -10.55 -27.39 -9.25
C LEU A 167 -11.80 -28.03 -8.63
N LYS A 168 -11.80 -29.36 -8.51
CA LYS A 168 -12.91 -30.12 -7.95
C LYS A 168 -13.29 -29.66 -6.54
N ASP A 169 -12.31 -29.54 -5.65
CA ASP A 169 -12.53 -29.09 -4.27
C ASP A 169 -13.11 -27.67 -4.23
N ALA A 170 -12.69 -26.78 -5.13
CA ALA A 170 -13.21 -25.42 -5.21
C ALA A 170 -14.67 -25.39 -5.70
N THR A 171 -15.04 -26.26 -6.65
CA THR A 171 -16.34 -26.25 -7.34
C THR A 171 -17.42 -27.09 -6.67
N ASP A 172 -17.07 -28.23 -6.06
CA ASP A 172 -18.03 -29.21 -5.54
C ASP A 172 -18.98 -28.62 -4.48
N GLN A 173 -18.49 -27.68 -3.66
CA GLN A 173 -19.29 -27.00 -2.65
C GLN A 173 -20.48 -26.20 -3.23
N PHE A 174 -20.40 -25.77 -4.49
CA PHE A 174 -21.42 -24.93 -5.13
C PHE A 174 -22.46 -25.73 -5.93
N ALA A 175 -22.21 -27.02 -6.20
CA ALA A 175 -23.13 -27.87 -6.93
C ALA A 175 -24.49 -28.01 -6.22
N GLY A 176 -24.48 -28.05 -4.88
CA GLY A 176 -25.70 -28.08 -4.07
C GLY A 176 -26.51 -26.78 -4.20
N ASP A 177 -25.83 -25.64 -4.18
CA ASP A 177 -26.45 -24.31 -4.28
C ASP A 177 -27.06 -24.08 -5.66
N ALA A 178 -26.34 -24.45 -6.72
CA ALA A 178 -26.83 -24.41 -8.10
C ALA A 178 -28.09 -25.27 -8.27
N ARG A 179 -28.08 -26.49 -7.71
CA ARG A 179 -29.24 -27.39 -7.73
C ARG A 179 -30.44 -26.79 -7.00
N ARG A 180 -30.25 -26.19 -5.82
CA ARG A 180 -31.34 -25.51 -5.08
C ARG A 180 -31.93 -24.36 -5.89
N LYS A 181 -31.09 -23.61 -6.63
CA LYS A 181 -31.52 -22.53 -7.53
C LYS A 181 -32.03 -23.01 -8.89
N LYS A 182 -32.01 -24.32 -9.17
CA LYS A 182 -32.37 -24.92 -10.46
C LYS A 182 -31.56 -24.36 -11.64
N LEU A 183 -30.27 -24.10 -11.41
CA LEU A 183 -29.32 -23.69 -12.45
C LEU A 183 -28.61 -24.92 -13.02
N SER A 184 -28.25 -24.90 -14.31
CA SER A 184 -27.27 -25.88 -14.82
C SER A 184 -25.89 -25.55 -14.26
N TYR A 185 -25.10 -26.58 -13.97
CA TYR A 185 -23.79 -26.46 -13.35
C TYR A 185 -22.87 -27.51 -13.91
N ASP A 186 -21.94 -27.08 -14.77
CA ASP A 186 -21.06 -27.96 -15.52
C ASP A 186 -19.60 -27.62 -15.21
N VAL A 187 -18.80 -28.63 -14.90
CA VAL A 187 -17.36 -28.50 -14.67
C VAL A 187 -16.65 -29.40 -15.68
N ILE A 188 -15.81 -28.81 -16.52
CA ILE A 188 -15.22 -29.46 -17.68
C ILE A 188 -13.69 -29.30 -17.63
N GLU A 189 -12.99 -30.42 -17.54
CA GLU A 189 -11.54 -30.49 -17.65
C GLU A 189 -11.15 -30.93 -19.06
N HIS A 190 -10.43 -30.10 -19.80
CA HIS A 190 -10.01 -30.45 -21.15
C HIS A 190 -8.73 -31.32 -21.16
N PRO A 191 -8.55 -32.19 -22.15
CA PRO A 191 -7.37 -33.04 -22.24
C PRO A 191 -6.06 -32.24 -22.28
N GLY A 192 -5.00 -32.79 -21.69
CA GLY A 192 -3.65 -32.21 -21.73
C GLY A 192 -3.22 -31.49 -20.46
N LEU A 193 -4.11 -31.35 -19.48
CA LEU A 193 -3.80 -30.78 -18.17
C LEU A 193 -2.74 -31.61 -17.43
N PRO A 194 -1.73 -30.96 -16.81
CA PRO A 194 -0.75 -31.63 -15.98
C PRO A 194 -1.39 -32.12 -14.67
N ALA A 195 -1.06 -33.34 -14.25
CA ALA A 195 -1.58 -33.91 -13.01
C ALA A 195 -1.08 -33.16 -11.75
N THR A 196 0.14 -32.63 -11.80
CA THR A 196 0.79 -31.91 -10.69
C THR A 196 1.47 -30.66 -11.23
N VAL A 197 1.26 -29.54 -10.54
CA VAL A 197 1.91 -28.25 -10.81
C VAL A 197 2.55 -27.73 -9.52
N ILE A 198 3.48 -26.78 -9.63
CA ILE A 198 4.10 -26.13 -8.47
C ILE A 198 3.47 -24.75 -8.31
N GLY A 199 3.00 -24.44 -7.11
CA GLY A 199 2.44 -23.12 -6.79
C GLY A 199 1.60 -23.15 -5.52
N ASP A 200 0.81 -22.10 -5.30
CA ASP A 200 0.01 -21.98 -4.08
C ASP A 200 -1.40 -22.52 -4.31
N GLN A 201 -1.58 -23.79 -3.96
CA GLN A 201 -2.88 -24.49 -4.06
C GLN A 201 -4.01 -23.69 -3.40
N ARG A 202 -3.75 -23.06 -2.25
CA ARG A 202 -4.79 -22.37 -1.46
C ARG A 202 -5.28 -21.14 -2.20
N LYS A 203 -4.35 -20.36 -2.76
CA LYS A 203 -4.69 -19.16 -3.54
C LYS A 203 -5.43 -19.50 -4.82
N VAL A 204 -4.99 -20.53 -5.56
CA VAL A 204 -5.68 -21.00 -6.76
C VAL A 204 -7.10 -21.45 -6.43
N ARG A 205 -7.26 -22.31 -5.41
CA ARG A 205 -8.58 -22.78 -4.94
C ARG A 205 -9.49 -21.60 -4.57
N GLN A 206 -8.94 -20.61 -3.89
CA GLN A 206 -9.68 -19.45 -3.44
C GLN A 206 -10.12 -18.55 -4.59
N ALA A 207 -9.25 -18.27 -5.56
CA ALA A 207 -9.61 -17.51 -6.75
C ALA A 207 -10.78 -18.17 -7.50
N ILE A 208 -10.70 -19.48 -7.72
CA ILE A 208 -11.78 -20.26 -8.37
C ILE A 208 -13.07 -20.18 -7.53
N SER A 209 -12.97 -20.38 -6.22
CA SER A 209 -14.13 -20.38 -5.33
C SER A 209 -14.84 -19.02 -5.29
N ASN A 210 -14.07 -17.93 -5.24
CA ASN A 210 -14.62 -16.57 -5.16
C ASN A 210 -15.37 -16.20 -6.44
N VAL A 211 -14.78 -16.48 -7.61
CA VAL A 211 -15.42 -16.20 -8.89
C VAL A 211 -16.65 -17.09 -9.08
N THR A 212 -16.58 -18.37 -8.69
CA THR A 212 -17.72 -19.30 -8.75
C THR A 212 -18.86 -18.87 -7.81
N ALA A 213 -18.55 -18.42 -6.60
CA ALA A 213 -19.55 -17.90 -5.65
C ALA A 213 -20.28 -16.68 -6.24
N ASN A 214 -19.54 -15.76 -6.87
CA ASN A 214 -20.11 -14.60 -7.54
C ASN A 214 -21.04 -14.99 -8.69
N ALA A 215 -20.65 -15.98 -9.50
CA ALA A 215 -21.48 -16.51 -10.58
C ALA A 215 -22.80 -17.10 -10.03
N ILE A 216 -22.72 -17.92 -8.97
CA ILE A 216 -23.88 -18.52 -8.29
C ILE A 216 -24.79 -17.45 -7.70
N GLN A 217 -24.23 -16.41 -7.09
CA GLN A 217 -25.00 -15.34 -6.46
C GLN A 217 -25.81 -14.54 -7.47
N ASN A 218 -25.20 -14.18 -8.60
CA ASN A 218 -25.76 -13.25 -9.59
C ASN A 218 -26.58 -13.92 -10.70
N THR A 219 -26.48 -15.24 -10.85
CA THR A 219 -27.31 -16.01 -11.79
C THR A 219 -28.64 -16.43 -11.14
N LYS A 220 -29.75 -16.05 -11.76
CA LYS A 220 -31.11 -16.43 -11.32
C LYS A 220 -31.74 -17.54 -12.15
N THR A 221 -31.41 -17.59 -13.44
CA THR A 221 -31.96 -18.54 -14.43
C THR A 221 -30.89 -18.84 -15.46
N GLY A 222 -30.88 -20.05 -16.01
CA GLY A 222 -29.86 -20.50 -16.95
C GLY A 222 -28.87 -21.44 -16.27
N GLY A 223 -27.59 -21.08 -16.30
CA GLY A 223 -26.51 -21.94 -15.85
C GLY A 223 -25.17 -21.25 -15.63
N ILE A 224 -24.25 -22.05 -15.08
CA ILE A 224 -22.85 -21.72 -14.86
C ILE A 224 -22.01 -22.86 -15.42
N SER A 225 -20.98 -22.50 -16.18
CA SER A 225 -20.01 -23.44 -16.76
C SER A 225 -18.61 -23.06 -16.32
N ILE A 226 -17.85 -24.05 -15.85
CA ILE A 226 -16.48 -23.90 -15.38
C ILE A 226 -15.61 -24.80 -16.24
N GLU A 227 -14.66 -24.21 -16.95
CA GLU A 227 -13.84 -24.91 -17.93
C GLU A 227 -12.36 -24.65 -17.66
N MET A 228 -11.54 -25.69 -17.78
CA MET A 228 -10.09 -25.59 -17.56
C MET A 228 -9.32 -26.12 -18.77
N TYR A 229 -8.45 -25.28 -19.33
CA TYR A 229 -7.71 -25.50 -20.57
C TYR A 229 -6.21 -25.28 -20.41
N VAL A 230 -5.41 -25.97 -21.23
CA VAL A 230 -4.01 -25.61 -21.44
C VAL A 230 -3.93 -24.66 -22.63
N LEU A 231 -3.45 -23.44 -22.42
CA LEU A 231 -3.23 -22.46 -23.49
C LEU A 231 -1.90 -22.71 -24.19
N SER A 232 -0.84 -22.91 -23.40
CA SER A 232 0.51 -23.10 -23.91
C SER A 232 1.31 -24.01 -22.97
N ARG A 233 2.32 -24.68 -23.52
CA ARG A 233 3.22 -25.54 -22.76
C ARG A 233 4.63 -25.39 -23.27
N GLU A 234 5.51 -25.02 -22.36
CA GLU A 234 6.96 -24.97 -22.55
C GLU A 234 7.63 -26.10 -21.75
N GLU A 235 8.96 -26.18 -21.80
CA GLU A 235 9.74 -27.29 -21.25
C GLU A 235 9.54 -27.47 -19.73
N HIS A 236 9.35 -26.35 -19.00
CA HIS A 236 9.15 -26.34 -17.55
C HIS A 236 7.92 -25.53 -17.09
N HIS A 237 7.20 -24.89 -18.01
CA HIS A 237 6.06 -24.04 -17.69
C HIS A 237 4.83 -24.46 -18.49
N VAL A 238 3.66 -24.28 -17.88
CA VAL A 238 2.37 -24.57 -18.48
C VAL A 238 1.43 -23.43 -18.15
N GLU A 239 0.81 -22.88 -19.18
CA GLU A 239 -0.19 -21.84 -19.04
C GLU A 239 -1.57 -22.49 -19.04
N VAL A 240 -2.28 -22.32 -17.93
CA VAL A 240 -3.61 -22.87 -17.73
C VAL A 240 -4.61 -21.72 -17.67
N GLU A 241 -5.64 -21.79 -18.50
CA GLU A 241 -6.80 -20.92 -18.44
C GLU A 241 -7.93 -21.61 -17.69
N ILE A 242 -8.54 -20.89 -16.74
CA ILE A 242 -9.74 -21.33 -16.03
C ILE A 242 -10.82 -20.29 -16.30
N THR A 243 -11.87 -20.72 -16.97
CA THR A 243 -12.98 -19.87 -17.39
C THR A 243 -14.22 -20.23 -16.62
N ILE A 244 -14.84 -19.23 -15.99
CA ILE A 244 -16.12 -19.37 -15.26
C ILE A 244 -17.14 -18.48 -15.97
N THR A 245 -18.09 -19.11 -16.65
CA THR A 245 -19.12 -18.44 -17.43
C THR A 245 -20.46 -18.53 -16.72
N ASP A 246 -21.13 -17.40 -16.53
CA ASP A 246 -22.45 -17.32 -15.93
C ASP A 246 -23.47 -16.64 -16.86
N THR A 247 -24.76 -16.86 -16.59
CA THR A 247 -25.87 -16.32 -17.39
C THR A 247 -26.66 -15.24 -16.62
N GLY A 248 -26.03 -14.64 -15.60
CA GLY A 248 -26.59 -13.59 -14.77
C GLY A 248 -26.72 -12.25 -15.49
N CYS A 249 -26.90 -11.18 -14.71
CA CYS A 249 -27.12 -9.83 -15.23
C CYS A 249 -25.91 -9.21 -15.95
N GLY A 250 -24.75 -9.89 -15.89
CA GLY A 250 -23.49 -9.41 -16.43
C GLY A 250 -22.99 -8.13 -15.76
N LEU A 251 -21.84 -7.66 -16.24
CA LEU A 251 -21.26 -6.39 -15.84
C LEU A 251 -21.24 -5.43 -17.04
N ASN A 252 -21.77 -4.23 -16.85
CA ASN A 252 -21.57 -3.14 -17.81
C ASN A 252 -20.09 -2.72 -17.79
N SER A 253 -19.51 -2.35 -18.93
CA SER A 253 -18.10 -1.94 -19.06
C SER A 253 -17.69 -0.90 -18.02
N LYS A 254 -18.53 0.11 -17.74
CA LYS A 254 -18.27 1.12 -16.70
C LYS A 254 -18.14 0.55 -15.29
N LYS A 255 -18.91 -0.49 -14.95
CA LYS A 255 -18.83 -1.15 -13.63
C LYS A 255 -17.60 -2.04 -13.54
N LEU A 256 -17.24 -2.70 -14.63
CA LEU A 256 -16.03 -3.50 -14.73
C LEU A 256 -14.78 -2.63 -14.58
N ASP A 257 -14.71 -1.51 -15.30
CA ASP A 257 -13.61 -0.54 -15.18
C ASP A 257 -13.49 0.04 -13.76
N SER A 258 -14.62 0.29 -13.08
CA SER A 258 -14.62 0.78 -11.70
C SER A 258 -14.09 -0.26 -10.72
N LEU A 259 -14.50 -1.53 -10.87
CA LEU A 259 -14.03 -2.63 -10.02
C LEU A 259 -12.52 -2.83 -10.13
N PHE A 260 -11.99 -2.80 -11.36
CA PHE A 260 -10.55 -2.93 -11.59
C PHE A 260 -9.77 -1.69 -11.16
N ARG A 261 -10.31 -0.47 -11.33
CA ARG A 261 -9.67 0.77 -10.83
C ARG A 261 -9.58 0.84 -9.32
N GLU A 262 -10.60 0.39 -8.60
CA GLU A 262 -10.56 0.32 -7.14
C GLU A 262 -9.48 -0.69 -6.67
N LEU A 263 -9.32 -1.81 -7.38
CA LEU A 263 -8.26 -2.79 -7.10
C LEU A 263 -6.85 -2.28 -7.49
N GLU A 264 -6.71 -1.58 -8.61
CA GLU A 264 -5.46 -0.94 -9.04
C GLU A 264 -5.05 0.21 -8.10
N GLN A 265 -5.99 1.02 -7.61
CA GLN A 265 -5.68 2.10 -6.65
C GLN A 265 -5.14 1.55 -5.34
N VAL A 266 -5.71 0.44 -4.85
CA VAL A 266 -5.21 -0.24 -3.65
C VAL A 266 -3.80 -0.80 -3.88
N GLN A 267 -3.46 -1.26 -5.09
CA GLN A 267 -2.10 -1.71 -5.41
C GLN A 267 -1.13 -0.55 -5.69
N SER A 268 -1.56 0.53 -6.33
CA SER A 268 -0.70 1.67 -6.64
C SER A 268 -0.35 2.50 -5.42
N GLU A 269 -1.28 2.67 -4.47
CA GLU A 269 -0.97 3.30 -3.17
C GLU A 269 0.03 2.45 -2.36
N VAL A 270 0.07 1.13 -2.57
CA VAL A 270 1.05 0.23 -1.93
C VAL A 270 2.40 0.23 -2.68
N HIS A 271 2.38 0.39 -4.01
CA HIS A 271 3.60 0.41 -4.84
C HIS A 271 4.38 1.73 -4.73
N ASP A 272 3.70 2.88 -4.75
CA ASP A 272 4.32 4.20 -4.55
C ASP A 272 4.94 4.36 -3.13
N MET A 273 4.51 3.53 -2.16
CA MET A 273 5.06 3.49 -0.81
C MET A 273 6.32 2.63 -0.66
N LEU A 274 6.63 1.77 -1.64
CA LEU A 274 7.80 0.87 -1.63
C LEU A 274 9.00 1.44 -2.41
N ASP A 275 8.76 2.38 -3.34
CA ASP A 275 9.82 2.96 -4.18
C ASP A 275 10.41 4.27 -3.63
N GLU A 276 9.95 4.78 -2.48
CA GLU A 276 10.54 5.92 -1.76
C GLU A 276 11.40 5.49 -0.54
N GLU A 277 12.34 4.56 -0.73
CA GLU A 277 13.53 4.48 0.15
C GLU A 277 14.75 5.08 -0.59
N PRO A 278 15.21 6.29 -0.25
CA PRO A 278 16.48 6.78 -0.77
C PRO A 278 17.65 6.23 0.08
N ALA A 279 18.69 5.80 -0.64
CA ALA A 279 20.02 5.43 -0.15
C ALA A 279 20.76 6.57 0.57
#